data_AF-A0A2S9F6E0-F1
#
_entry.id   AF-A0A2S9F6E0-F1
#
_cell.length_a   1.000
_cell.length_b   1.000
_cell.length_c   1.000
_cell.angle_alpha   90.00
_cell.angle_beta   90.00
_cell.angle_gamma   90.00
#
_symmetry.space_group_name_H-M   'P 1'
#
loop_
_entity.id
_entity.type
_entity.pdbx_description
1 polymer ?
#
loop_
_entity_poly.entity_id
_entity_poly.type
_entity_poly.pdbx_seq_one_letter_code
_entity_poly.pdbx_strand_id
1 'polypeptide(L)' 'WVGNAHLPMSVVARTAEVPRSAKSAALGRQLDPAAYVVHRGWIGPMVLLVLEDPDDPTPYWLISAKHPDKVLAALRG' A
#
# COMPACT_ATOMS: atom_id res chain seq x y z
N TRP A 1 5.23 3.80 -10.03
CA TRP A 1 6.40 4.15 -9.21
C TRP A 1 5.94 4.64 -7.86
N VAL A 2 6.58 4.17 -6.78
CA VAL A 2 6.39 4.70 -5.43
C VAL A 2 7.76 4.84 -4.80
N GLY A 3 8.18 6.08 -4.51
CA GLY A 3 9.59 6.35 -4.22
C GLY A 3 10.46 5.90 -5.41
N ASN A 4 11.47 5.08 -5.13
CA ASN A 4 12.37 4.53 -6.13
C ASN A 4 11.94 3.15 -6.65
N ALA A 5 10.85 2.59 -6.14
CA ALA A 5 10.39 1.26 -6.52
C ALA A 5 9.31 1.33 -7.61
N HIS A 6 9.32 0.34 -8.50
CA HIS A 6 8.32 0.17 -9.55
C HIS A 6 7.58 -1.14 -9.35
N LEU A 7 6.26 -1.07 -9.21
CA LEU A 7 5.40 -2.23 -9.03
C LEU A 7 4.60 -2.46 -10.31
N PRO A 8 4.79 -3.60 -11.01
CA PRO A 8 3.92 -3.99 -12.12
C PRO A 8 2.48 -4.19 -11.63
N MET A 9 1.49 -3.73 -12.41
CA MET A 9 0.08 -3.94 -12.04
C MET A 9 -0.33 -5.42 -12.09
N SER A 10 0.38 -6.24 -12.85
CA SER A 10 0.09 -7.68 -13.00
C SER A 10 0.21 -8.47 -11.71
N VAL A 11 1.03 -8.01 -10.76
CA VAL A 11 1.22 -8.70 -9.47
C VAL A 11 0.31 -8.16 -8.37
N VAL A 12 -0.50 -7.12 -8.65
CA VAL A 12 -1.42 -6.56 -7.66
C VAL A 12 -2.71 -7.37 -7.66
N ALA A 13 -2.90 -8.22 -6.64
CA ALA A 13 -4.08 -9.05 -6.52
C ALA A 13 -5.28 -8.29 -5.94
N ARG A 14 -5.04 -7.40 -4.95
CA ARG A 14 -6.10 -6.65 -4.27
C ARG A 14 -5.63 -5.27 -3.85
N THR A 15 -6.58 -4.35 -3.76
CA THR A 15 -6.32 -2.97 -3.32
C THR A 15 -7.34 -2.55 -2.27
N ALA A 16 -6.91 -1.84 -1.22
CA ALA A 16 -7.80 -1.30 -0.20
C ALA A 16 -7.32 0.06 0.31
N GLU A 17 -8.27 0.87 0.80
CA GLU A 17 -7.94 2.05 1.59
C GLU A 17 -7.68 1.63 3.05
N VAL A 18 -6.65 2.22 3.65
CA VAL A 18 -6.43 2.21 5.09
C VAL A 18 -6.75 3.62 5.62
N PRO A 19 -7.90 3.82 6.29
CA PRO A 19 -8.29 5.13 6.77
C PRO A 19 -7.36 5.59 7.90
N ARG A 20 -7.35 6.90 8.19
CA ARG A 20 -6.53 7.50 9.25
C ARG A 20 -6.70 6.80 10.60
N SER A 21 -7.91 6.37 10.94
CA SER A 21 -8.21 5.65 12.18
C SER A 21 -7.51 4.30 12.29
N ALA A 22 -7.25 3.62 11.15
CA ALA A 22 -6.59 2.32 11.09
C ALA A 22 -5.07 2.43 10.87
N LYS A 23 -4.56 3.58 10.42
CA LYS A 23 -3.13 3.79 10.08
C LYS A 23 -2.17 3.39 11.20
N SER A 24 -2.48 3.72 12.45
CA SER A 24 -1.62 3.38 13.59
C SER A 24 -1.48 1.86 13.77
N ALA A 25 -2.58 1.12 13.62
CA ALA A 25 -2.54 -0.34 13.69
C ALA A 25 -1.78 -0.95 12.51
N ALA A 26 -2.01 -0.43 11.30
CA ALA A 26 -1.37 -0.89 10.07
C ALA A 26 0.15 -0.65 10.02
N LEU A 27 0.64 0.41 10.66
CA LEU A 27 2.08 0.70 10.80
C LEU A 27 2.70 0.10 12.07
N GLY A 28 1.87 -0.43 12.97
CA GLY A 28 2.28 -0.99 14.25
C GLY A 28 2.05 -2.49 14.29
N ARG A 29 1.18 -2.93 15.20
CA ARG A 29 0.95 -4.35 15.51
C ARG A 29 0.49 -5.24 14.34
N GLN A 30 -0.03 -4.65 13.27
CA GLN A 30 -0.50 -5.38 12.08
C GLN A 30 0.49 -5.30 10.92
N LEU A 31 1.62 -4.62 11.08
CA LEU A 31 2.62 -4.51 10.04
C LEU A 31 3.40 -5.82 9.91
N ASP A 32 3.32 -6.43 8.72
CA ASP A 32 4.23 -7.49 8.31
C ASP A 32 5.63 -6.90 8.07
N PRO A 33 6.70 -7.45 8.68
CA PRO A 33 8.06 -6.96 8.48
C PRO A 33 8.56 -7.07 7.03
N ALA A 34 7.98 -7.94 6.20
CA ALA A 34 8.30 -8.08 4.78
C ALA A 34 7.55 -7.07 3.89
N ALA A 35 6.60 -6.30 4.42
CA ALA A 35 5.86 -5.34 3.64
C ALA A 35 6.73 -4.17 3.16
N TYR A 36 6.51 -3.72 1.92
CA TYR A 36 7.11 -2.49 1.44
C TYR A 36 6.29 -1.28 1.91
N VAL A 37 6.91 -0.39 2.69
CA VAL A 37 6.20 0.73 3.32
C VAL A 37 6.74 2.06 2.83
N VAL A 38 5.85 2.92 2.34
CA VAL A 38 6.14 4.33 2.06
C VAL A 38 5.27 5.20 2.95
N HIS A 39 5.82 5.56 4.10
CA HIS A 39 5.10 6.30 5.12
C HIS A 39 5.47 7.80 5.12
N ARG A 40 4.45 8.66 5.05
CA ARG A 40 4.57 10.10 5.32
C ARG A 40 3.74 10.45 6.56
N GLY A 41 4.41 10.88 7.62
CA GLY A 41 3.78 11.12 8.94
C GLY A 41 2.61 12.12 8.91
N TRP A 42 2.68 13.12 8.02
CA TRP A 42 1.65 14.17 7.87
C TRP A 42 0.46 13.78 7.00
N ILE A 43 0.46 12.60 6.37
CA ILE A 43 -0.68 12.12 5.55
C ILE A 43 -1.50 11.14 6.37
N GLY A 44 -2.80 11.41 6.53
CA GLY A 44 -3.70 10.60 7.36
C GLY A 44 -3.97 9.19 6.83
N PRO A 45 -4.47 9.02 5.60
CA PRO A 45 -4.79 7.71 5.04
C PRO A 45 -3.64 7.07 4.27
N MET A 46 -3.78 5.77 4.01
CA MET A 46 -2.86 4.98 3.19
C MET A 46 -3.65 4.12 2.19
N VAL A 47 -2.94 3.60 1.18
CA VAL A 47 -3.41 2.57 0.27
C VAL A 47 -2.61 1.30 0.57
N LEU A 48 -3.33 0.17 0.63
CA LEU A 48 -2.80 -1.17 0.72
C LEU A 48 -2.91 -1.84 -0.66
N LEU A 49 -1.81 -2.39 -1.16
CA LEU A 49 -1.76 -3.19 -2.39
C LEU A 49 -1.25 -4.59 -2.03
N VAL A 50 -2.15 -5.58 -2.04
CA VAL A 50 -1.77 -6.98 -1.79
C VAL A 50 -1.13 -7.53 -3.06
N LEU A 51 0.02 -8.19 -2.90
CA LEU A 51 0.79 -8.71 -4.01
C LEU A 51 0.65 -10.23 -4.10
N GLU A 52 0.60 -10.73 -5.33
CA GLU A 52 0.78 -12.13 -5.69
C GLU A 52 1.91 -12.19 -6.71
N ASP A 53 3.14 -12.20 -6.21
CA ASP A 53 4.36 -12.30 -7.00
C ASP A 53 5.12 -13.58 -6.57
N PRO A 54 5.28 -14.58 -7.45
CA PRO A 54 6.02 -15.79 -7.10
C PRO A 54 7.53 -15.55 -6.93
N ASP A 55 8.07 -14.46 -7.49
CA ASP A 55 9.49 -14.15 -7.50
C ASP A 55 9.90 -13.16 -6.38
N ASP A 56 8.93 -12.55 -5.69
CA ASP A 56 9.15 -11.59 -4.59
C ASP A 56 8.27 -11.93 -3.37
N PRO A 57 8.85 -12.17 -2.18
CA PRO A 57 8.08 -12.51 -0.98
C PRO A 57 7.34 -11.32 -0.35
N THR A 58 7.43 -10.10 -0.90
CA THR A 58 6.77 -8.91 -0.39
C THR A 58 5.24 -9.08 -0.43
N PRO A 59 4.54 -9.23 0.71
CA PRO A 59 3.14 -9.63 0.71
C PRO A 59 2.20 -8.49 0.31
N TYR A 60 2.60 -7.26 0.60
CA TYR A 60 1.85 -6.08 0.24
C TYR A 60 2.71 -4.81 0.29
N TRP A 61 2.25 -3.78 -0.42
CA TRP A 61 2.73 -2.42 -0.28
C TRP A 61 1.75 -1.59 0.56
N LEU A 62 2.27 -0.78 1.48
CA LEU A 62 1.48 0.15 2.30
C LEU A 62 1.98 1.59 2.12
N ILE A 63 1.17 2.43 1.50
CA ILE A 63 1.63 3.70 0.93
C ILE A 63 0.74 4.86 1.39
N SER A 64 1.34 5.91 1.97
CA SER A 64 0.60 7.13 2.32
C SER A 64 0.05 7.85 1.08
N ALA A 65 -1.25 8.12 1.06
CA ALA A 65 -1.93 8.82 -0.05
C ALA A 65 -2.88 9.89 0.50
N LYS A 66 -2.82 11.13 -0.04
CA LYS A 66 -3.76 12.21 0.36
C LYS A 66 -5.19 11.97 -0.15
N HIS A 67 -5.31 11.30 -1.29
CA HIS A 67 -6.57 10.98 -1.96
C HIS A 67 -6.56 9.49 -2.33
N PRO A 68 -6.75 8.59 -1.35
CA PRO A 68 -6.67 7.14 -1.58
C PRO A 68 -7.72 6.68 -2.60
N ASP A 69 -8.90 7.29 -2.61
CA ASP A 69 -9.98 7.09 -3.58
C ASP A 69 -9.49 7.26 -5.04
N LYS A 70 -8.75 8.36 -5.32
CA LYS A 70 -8.22 8.63 -6.66
C LYS A 70 -7.15 7.63 -7.07
N VAL A 71 -6.31 7.22 -6.12
CA VAL A 71 -5.28 6.18 -6.36
C VAL A 71 -5.96 4.86 -6.70
N LEU A 72 -6.92 4.43 -5.89
CA LEU A 72 -7.65 3.17 -6.12
C LEU A 72 -8.43 3.19 -7.43
N ALA A 73 -9.05 4.32 -7.79
CA ALA A 73 -9.73 4.47 -9.08
C ALA A 73 -8.75 4.31 -10.26
N ALA A 74 -7.55 4.91 -10.16
CA ALA A 74 -6.53 4.81 -11.20
C ALA A 74 -5.91 3.40 -11.35
N LEU A 75 -6.02 2.54 -10.32
CA LEU A 75 -5.55 1.15 -10.38
C LEU A 75 -6.58 0.18 -10.96
N ARG A 76 -7.83 0.63 -11.15
CA ARG A 76 -8.93 -0.18 -11.72
C ARG A 76 -9.12 0.02 -13.22
N GLY A 77 -8.53 1.06 -13.80
CA GLY A 77 -8.55 1.36 -15.23
C GLY A 77 -7.24 0.98 -15.88
#